data_AF-A0A432F7T9-F1
#
_entry.id   AF-A0A432F7T9-F1
#
_cell.length_a   1.000
_cell.length_b   1.000
_cell.length_c   1.000
_cell.angle_alpha   90.00
_cell.angle_beta   90.00
_cell.angle_gamma   90.00
#
_symmetry.space_group_name_H-M   'P 1'
#
loop_
_entity.id
_entity.type
_entity.pdbx_description
1 polymer ?
#
loop_
_entity_poly.entity_id
_entity_poly.type
_entity_poly.pdbx_seq_one_letter_code
_entity_poly.pdbx_strand_id
1 'polypeptide(L)'
;MPPLSIKSSVLSIALALTCAFSNSVVADTSNPLTIAHQQLEQAKQSLNTGDTEAFNKNLKLAQESLQTVAMTGDDKAKNEVHALMLEIQQLQAKDTSEDKEGAISRLWHKSSALLEREVTQLSKNWHDASQANKTLKYLLDARLHFNYAEHDLFINHDPENLKSEIESTLSYLEKASSSTKPAIHKKIETIKIDIMHLLTDKANTEEEQAIIKSLNLAYDSMLNVSQNTHSDLKTKSEKISLEIKTLQQNIILLKKKEQYDELMKRLEALDQLL
;
A
#
# COMPACT_ATOMS: atom_id res chain seq x y z
N MET A 1 -48.62 -5.34 -12.48
CA MET A 1 -47.71 -4.29 -11.99
C MET A 1 -46.38 -4.95 -11.65
N PRO A 2 -45.27 -4.50 -12.25
CA PRO A 2 -43.97 -5.17 -12.21
C PRO A 2 -43.18 -4.85 -10.93
N PRO A 3 -42.21 -5.70 -10.54
CA PRO A 3 -41.29 -5.43 -9.44
C PRO A 3 -40.15 -4.49 -9.87
N LEU A 4 -39.85 -3.51 -9.03
CA LEU A 4 -38.68 -2.63 -9.15
C LEU A 4 -37.40 -3.42 -8.80
N SER A 5 -36.60 -3.57 -9.84
CA SER A 5 -35.21 -4.05 -9.85
C SER A 5 -34.30 -3.09 -9.08
N ILE A 6 -33.63 -3.59 -8.04
CA ILE A 6 -32.42 -2.98 -7.48
C ILE A 6 -31.24 -3.88 -7.88
N LYS A 7 -30.89 -3.81 -9.16
CA LYS A 7 -29.52 -4.01 -9.63
C LYS A 7 -28.93 -2.62 -9.81
N SER A 8 -28.03 -2.21 -8.92
CA SER A 8 -26.90 -1.33 -9.21
C SER A 8 -26.23 -1.01 -7.86
N SER A 9 -25.04 -1.58 -7.64
CA SER A 9 -23.96 -1.08 -6.76
C SER A 9 -23.05 -2.20 -6.22
N VAL A 10 -23.28 -3.48 -6.53
CA VAL A 10 -22.39 -4.58 -6.09
C VAL A 10 -21.63 -5.23 -7.26
N LEU A 11 -21.67 -4.63 -8.44
CA LEU A 11 -21.03 -5.16 -9.65
C LEU A 11 -20.06 -4.12 -10.26
N SER A 12 -18.97 -3.80 -9.55
CA SER A 12 -17.85 -3.02 -10.13
C SER A 12 -16.47 -3.25 -9.46
N ILE A 13 -16.28 -4.24 -8.58
CA ILE A 13 -14.95 -4.49 -7.95
C ILE A 13 -14.51 -5.96 -8.07
N ALA A 14 -15.07 -6.72 -9.01
CA ALA A 14 -14.64 -8.10 -9.28
C ALA A 14 -14.38 -8.30 -10.77
N LEU A 15 -13.43 -7.54 -11.32
CA LEU A 15 -12.79 -7.86 -12.59
C LEU A 15 -11.35 -7.35 -12.60
N ALA A 16 -10.46 -8.06 -11.89
CA ALA A 16 -9.02 -8.13 -12.17
C ALA A 16 -8.33 -9.10 -11.19
N LEU A 17 -8.77 -10.35 -11.15
CA LEU A 17 -7.97 -11.41 -10.53
C LEU A 17 -8.09 -12.65 -11.38
N THR A 18 -7.20 -12.76 -12.36
CA THR A 18 -6.54 -14.00 -12.81
C THR A 18 -5.74 -13.72 -14.07
N CYS A 19 -4.44 -13.50 -13.91
CA CYS A 19 -3.41 -14.16 -14.71
C CYS A 19 -2.03 -13.89 -14.10
N ALA A 20 -1.32 -14.99 -13.84
CA ALA A 20 0.12 -15.13 -13.60
C ALA A 20 0.71 -14.54 -12.32
N PHE A 21 1.12 -15.46 -11.45
CA PHE A 21 2.26 -15.30 -10.55
C PHE A 21 3.43 -14.65 -11.31
N SER A 22 3.76 -13.43 -10.94
CA SER A 22 5.06 -12.81 -11.17
C SER A 22 5.26 -11.89 -9.98
N ASN A 23 6.37 -12.05 -9.27
CA ASN A 23 6.77 -11.17 -8.17
C ASN A 23 6.62 -9.71 -8.61
N SER A 24 5.51 -9.07 -8.23
CA SER A 24 5.40 -7.63 -8.31
C SER A 24 5.88 -7.11 -6.96
N VAL A 25 7.15 -6.73 -6.92
CA VAL A 25 7.48 -5.48 -6.23
C VAL A 25 6.46 -4.49 -6.77
N VAL A 26 5.55 -4.00 -5.92
CA VAL A 26 4.57 -2.99 -6.30
C VAL A 26 5.39 -1.82 -6.83
N ALA A 27 5.54 -1.76 -8.16
CA ALA A 27 6.14 -0.65 -8.83
C ALA A 27 5.24 0.52 -8.48
N ASP A 28 5.82 1.49 -7.77
CA ASP A 28 5.14 2.74 -7.44
C ASP A 28 4.45 3.25 -8.72
N THR A 29 3.12 3.24 -8.70
CA THR A 29 2.30 3.63 -9.86
C THR A 29 2.44 5.12 -10.17
N SER A 30 3.16 5.85 -9.31
CA SER A 30 3.59 7.23 -9.55
C SER A 30 4.98 7.36 -10.19
N ASN A 31 5.75 6.26 -10.36
CA ASN A 31 7.05 6.32 -11.01
C ASN A 31 6.90 6.70 -12.50
N PRO A 32 7.53 7.79 -12.97
CA PRO A 32 7.36 8.25 -14.34
C PRO A 32 7.80 7.25 -15.42
N LEU A 33 8.74 6.35 -15.13
CA LEU A 33 9.14 5.28 -16.06
C LEU A 33 8.07 4.19 -16.17
N THR A 34 7.42 3.84 -15.05
CA THR A 34 6.28 2.91 -15.02
C THR A 34 5.10 3.49 -15.81
N ILE A 35 4.81 4.78 -15.62
CA ILE A 35 3.76 5.49 -16.36
C ILE A 35 4.10 5.47 -17.86
N ALA A 36 5.32 5.84 -18.25
CA ALA A 36 5.74 5.82 -19.64
C ALA A 36 5.58 4.44 -20.30
N HIS A 37 5.96 3.37 -19.59
CA HIS A 37 5.79 1.99 -20.04
C HIS A 37 4.31 1.63 -20.29
N GLN A 38 3.44 1.95 -19.33
CA GLN A 38 2.00 1.72 -19.45
C GLN A 38 1.38 2.52 -20.61
N GLN A 39 1.81 3.77 -20.80
CA GLN A 39 1.33 4.60 -21.90
C GLN A 39 1.76 4.05 -23.27
N LEU A 40 2.97 3.49 -23.39
CA LEU A 40 3.41 2.80 -24.62
C LEU A 40 2.59 1.52 -24.89
N GLU A 41 2.19 0.79 -23.84
CA GLU A 41 1.30 -0.35 -23.96
C GLU A 41 -0.10 0.07 -24.46
N GLN A 42 -0.67 1.12 -23.86
CA GLN A 42 -1.95 1.68 -24.28
C GLN A 42 -1.89 2.22 -25.72
N ALA A 43 -0.79 2.85 -26.12
CA ALA A 43 -0.57 3.25 -27.52
C ALA A 43 -0.57 2.02 -28.45
N LYS A 44 0.15 0.94 -28.11
CA LYS A 44 0.14 -0.30 -28.89
C LYS A 44 -1.27 -0.88 -29.05
N GLN A 45 -2.06 -0.90 -27.99
CA GLN A 45 -3.47 -1.36 -28.03
C GLN A 45 -4.35 -0.44 -28.90
N SER A 46 -4.16 0.87 -28.80
CA SER A 46 -4.89 1.87 -29.60
C SER A 46 -4.58 1.73 -31.10
N LEU A 47 -3.32 1.45 -31.44
CA LEU A 47 -2.92 1.18 -32.83
C LEU A 47 -3.61 -0.08 -33.38
N ASN A 48 -3.67 -1.15 -32.58
CA ASN A 48 -4.32 -2.42 -32.97
C ASN A 48 -5.83 -2.28 -33.17
N THR A 49 -6.46 -1.32 -32.50
CA THR A 49 -7.90 -1.04 -32.62
C THR A 49 -8.21 0.06 -33.66
N GLY A 50 -7.18 0.64 -34.27
CA GLY A 50 -7.31 1.72 -35.26
C GLY A 50 -7.57 3.11 -34.66
N ASP A 51 -7.57 3.25 -33.34
CA ASP A 51 -7.78 4.52 -32.65
C ASP A 51 -6.51 5.38 -32.69
N THR A 52 -6.42 6.18 -33.74
CA THR A 52 -5.24 7.04 -34.00
C THR A 52 -5.16 8.22 -33.03
N GLU A 53 -6.29 8.70 -32.51
CA GLU A 53 -6.31 9.80 -31.53
C GLU A 53 -5.75 9.31 -30.19
N ALA A 54 -6.26 8.18 -29.70
CA ALA A 54 -5.76 7.57 -28.47
C ALA A 54 -4.29 7.14 -28.60
N PHE A 55 -3.89 6.60 -29.76
CA PHE A 55 -2.48 6.29 -30.05
C PHE A 55 -1.57 7.51 -29.84
N ASN A 56 -1.87 8.63 -30.49
CA ASN A 56 -1.05 9.84 -30.39
C ASN A 56 -1.06 10.46 -28.99
N LYS A 57 -2.23 10.45 -28.32
CA LYS A 57 -2.37 10.91 -26.94
C LYS A 57 -1.46 10.12 -25.99
N ASN A 58 -1.48 8.79 -26.08
CA ASN A 58 -0.70 7.93 -25.21
C ASN A 58 0.81 8.05 -25.49
N LEU A 59 1.22 8.20 -26.76
CA LEU A 59 2.63 8.51 -27.08
C LEU A 59 3.11 9.83 -26.46
N LYS A 60 2.27 10.85 -26.46
CA LYS A 60 2.58 12.15 -25.84
C LYS A 60 2.72 12.03 -24.32
N LEU A 61 1.79 11.34 -23.66
CA LEU A 61 1.86 11.10 -22.21
C LEU A 61 3.11 10.28 -21.83
N ALA A 62 3.50 9.32 -22.66
CA ALA A 62 4.74 8.57 -22.48
C ALA A 62 5.97 9.50 -22.54
N GLN A 63 6.02 10.41 -23.52
CA GLN A 63 7.11 11.39 -23.63
C GLN A 63 7.19 12.33 -22.42
N GLU A 64 6.06 12.87 -21.96
CA GLU A 64 5.99 13.76 -20.79
C GLU A 64 6.49 13.04 -19.52
N SER A 65 6.12 11.78 -19.36
CA SER A 65 6.57 10.96 -18.23
C SER A 65 8.07 10.65 -18.31
N LEU A 66 8.58 10.29 -19.50
CA LEU A 66 10.01 10.09 -19.76
C LEU A 66 10.83 11.36 -19.52
N GLN A 67 10.30 12.53 -19.88
CA GLN A 67 10.96 13.80 -19.62
C GLN A 67 11.22 14.04 -18.13
N THR A 68 10.31 13.58 -17.27
CA THR A 68 10.50 13.64 -15.81
C THR A 68 11.68 12.78 -15.37
N VAL A 69 11.82 11.56 -15.91
CA VAL A 69 12.95 10.67 -15.62
C VAL A 69 14.28 11.26 -16.10
N ALA A 70 14.28 11.91 -17.27
CA ALA A 70 15.48 12.54 -17.83
C ALA A 70 16.05 13.67 -16.93
N MET A 71 15.23 14.24 -16.03
CA MET A 71 15.68 15.26 -15.08
C MET A 71 16.30 14.66 -13.81
N THR A 72 15.87 13.46 -13.40
CA THR A 72 16.16 12.90 -12.07
C THR A 72 17.00 11.61 -12.07
N GLY A 73 17.18 10.96 -13.23
CA GLY A 73 17.91 9.68 -13.34
C GLY A 73 19.44 9.78 -13.31
N ASP A 74 20.10 8.61 -13.25
CA ASP A 74 21.54 8.50 -13.47
C ASP A 74 21.91 8.79 -14.95
N ASP A 75 23.19 9.07 -15.24
CA ASP A 75 23.61 9.48 -16.59
C ASP A 75 23.28 8.42 -17.66
N LYS A 76 23.30 7.13 -17.31
CA LYS A 76 22.96 6.05 -18.24
C LYS A 76 21.46 6.00 -18.48
N ALA A 77 20.65 6.06 -17.44
CA ALA A 77 19.19 6.11 -17.51
C ALA A 77 18.74 7.33 -18.33
N LYS A 78 19.33 8.50 -18.10
CA LYS A 78 19.07 9.72 -18.87
C LYS A 78 19.34 9.54 -20.36
N ASN A 79 20.46 8.93 -20.72
CA ASN A 79 20.81 8.69 -22.12
C ASN A 79 19.83 7.73 -22.80
N GLU A 80 19.46 6.62 -22.15
CA GLU A 80 18.49 5.66 -22.68
C GLU A 80 17.09 6.27 -22.80
N VAL A 81 16.67 7.04 -21.79
CA VAL A 81 15.40 7.79 -21.82
C VAL A 81 15.36 8.79 -22.95
N HIS A 82 16.44 9.55 -23.17
CA HIS A 82 16.54 10.47 -24.30
C HIS A 82 16.44 9.75 -25.65
N ALA A 83 17.10 8.61 -25.80
CA ALA A 83 16.99 7.80 -27.00
C ALA A 83 15.55 7.32 -27.24
N LEU A 84 14.87 6.82 -26.20
CA LEU A 84 13.45 6.45 -26.28
C LEU A 84 12.56 7.62 -26.69
N MET A 85 12.75 8.80 -26.10
CA MET A 85 11.97 9.99 -26.43
C MET A 85 12.11 10.38 -27.90
N LEU A 86 13.33 10.33 -28.44
CA LEU A 86 13.59 10.58 -29.87
C LEU A 86 12.92 9.54 -30.76
N GLU A 87 12.96 8.26 -30.37
CA GLU A 87 12.29 7.19 -31.12
C GLU A 87 10.76 7.33 -31.10
N ILE A 88 10.17 7.83 -30.00
CA ILE A 88 8.72 8.15 -29.95
C ILE A 88 8.41 9.32 -30.89
N GLN A 89 9.24 10.36 -30.94
CA GLN A 89 9.06 11.49 -31.87
C GLN A 89 9.13 11.02 -33.33
N GLN A 90 10.09 10.15 -33.65
CA GLN A 90 10.20 9.55 -34.98
C GLN A 90 8.98 8.70 -35.31
N LEU A 91 8.43 7.94 -34.36
CA LEU A 91 7.22 7.15 -34.55
C LEU A 91 5.99 8.03 -34.83
N GLN A 92 5.84 9.15 -34.12
CA GLN A 92 4.75 10.11 -34.34
C GLN A 92 4.77 10.69 -35.76
N ALA A 93 5.96 10.85 -36.35
CA ALA A 93 6.15 11.38 -37.70
C ALA A 93 5.96 10.36 -38.84
N LYS A 94 5.71 9.08 -38.55
CA LYS A 94 5.47 8.06 -39.59
C LYS A 94 4.05 8.12 -40.14
N ASP A 95 3.89 7.80 -41.43
CA ASP A 95 2.58 7.87 -42.11
C ASP A 95 1.87 6.51 -42.26
N THR A 96 2.60 5.39 -42.34
CA THR A 96 2.03 4.04 -42.57
C THR A 96 1.79 3.28 -41.25
N SER A 97 0.77 2.42 -41.22
CA SER A 97 0.42 1.62 -40.03
C SER A 97 1.38 0.45 -39.78
N GLU A 98 1.86 -0.20 -40.84
CA GLU A 98 2.76 -1.37 -40.76
C GLU A 98 4.13 -0.97 -40.17
N ASP A 99 4.64 0.22 -40.53
CA ASP A 99 5.87 0.77 -39.96
C ASP A 99 5.72 1.26 -38.51
N LYS A 100 4.47 1.47 -38.05
CA LYS A 100 4.13 1.89 -36.69
C LYS A 100 4.05 0.70 -35.74
N GLU A 101 3.49 -0.43 -36.16
CA GLU A 101 3.26 -1.59 -35.28
C GLU A 101 4.58 -2.20 -34.77
N GLY A 102 5.53 -2.44 -35.68
CA GLY A 102 6.86 -2.92 -35.30
C GLY A 102 7.63 -1.90 -34.46
N ALA A 103 7.46 -0.61 -34.72
CA ALA A 103 8.15 0.45 -34.00
C ALA A 103 7.61 0.65 -32.57
N ILE A 104 6.28 0.66 -32.38
CA ILE A 104 5.69 0.78 -31.04
C ILE A 104 6.00 -0.46 -30.20
N SER A 105 6.02 -1.65 -30.80
CA SER A 105 6.41 -2.87 -30.10
C SER A 105 7.87 -2.82 -29.63
N ARG A 106 8.80 -2.32 -30.46
CA ARG A 106 10.19 -2.13 -30.04
C ARG A 106 10.34 -1.10 -28.93
N LEU A 107 9.62 0.02 -28.99
CA LEU A 107 9.61 1.04 -27.94
C LEU A 107 9.11 0.47 -26.61
N TRP A 108 8.02 -0.31 -26.65
CA TRP A 108 7.50 -1.00 -25.47
C TRP A 108 8.55 -1.94 -24.87
N HIS A 109 9.18 -2.80 -25.66
CA HIS A 109 10.25 -3.70 -25.18
C HIS A 109 11.44 -2.95 -24.58
N LYS A 110 11.90 -1.86 -25.21
CA LYS A 110 12.98 -1.02 -24.68
C LYS A 110 12.60 -0.40 -23.34
N SER A 111 11.37 0.10 -23.20
CA SER A 111 10.88 0.64 -21.93
C SER A 111 10.79 -0.42 -20.83
N SER A 112 10.38 -1.66 -21.17
CA SER A 112 10.42 -2.80 -20.23
C SER A 112 11.84 -3.10 -19.76
N ALA A 113 12.79 -3.20 -20.69
CA ALA A 113 14.19 -3.50 -20.37
C ALA A 113 14.83 -2.40 -19.51
N LEU A 114 14.50 -1.13 -19.78
CA LEU A 114 14.95 -0.02 -18.97
C LEU A 114 14.35 -0.09 -17.55
N LEU A 115 13.05 -0.37 -17.42
CA LEU A 115 12.39 -0.53 -16.12
C LEU A 115 12.97 -1.69 -15.33
N GLU A 116 13.19 -2.85 -15.96
CA GLU A 116 13.83 -4.01 -15.34
C GLU A 116 15.24 -3.68 -14.85
N ARG A 117 16.03 -2.96 -15.64
CA ARG A 117 17.36 -2.48 -15.23
C ARG A 117 17.26 -1.58 -14.00
N GLU A 118 16.38 -0.58 -14.01
CA GLU A 118 16.26 0.36 -12.90
C GLU A 118 15.80 -0.33 -11.61
N VAL A 119 14.82 -1.24 -11.70
CA VAL A 119 14.38 -2.05 -10.55
C VAL A 119 15.51 -2.92 -10.01
N THR A 120 16.30 -3.54 -10.90
CA THR A 120 17.47 -4.34 -10.51
C THR A 120 18.54 -3.47 -9.84
N GLN A 121 18.83 -2.30 -10.41
CA GLN A 121 19.82 -1.38 -9.86
C GLN A 121 19.38 -0.83 -8.50
N LEU A 122 18.10 -0.47 -8.35
CA LEU A 122 17.53 -0.02 -7.09
C LEU A 122 17.62 -1.12 -6.03
N SER A 123 17.25 -2.35 -6.39
CA SER A 123 17.34 -3.51 -5.49
C SER A 123 18.77 -3.75 -5.04
N LYS A 124 19.74 -3.66 -5.96
CA LYS A 124 21.16 -3.80 -5.64
C LYS A 124 21.65 -2.66 -4.74
N ASN A 125 21.37 -1.40 -5.10
CA ASN A 125 21.78 -0.23 -4.32
C ASN A 125 21.23 -0.29 -2.90
N TRP A 126 19.96 -0.70 -2.76
CA TRP A 126 19.32 -0.90 -1.47
C TRP A 126 19.96 -2.04 -0.68
N HIS A 127 20.24 -3.18 -1.34
CA HIS A 127 20.98 -4.28 -0.71
C HIS A 127 22.36 -3.83 -0.22
N ASP A 128 23.14 -3.16 -1.07
CA ASP A 128 24.47 -2.68 -0.73
C ASP A 128 24.42 -1.65 0.41
N ALA A 129 23.47 -0.71 0.37
CA ALA A 129 23.27 0.30 1.41
C ALA A 129 22.85 -0.33 2.75
N SER A 130 21.92 -1.29 2.74
CA SER A 130 21.50 -2.01 3.95
C SER A 130 22.66 -2.83 4.54
N GLN A 131 23.48 -3.51 3.73
CA GLN A 131 24.63 -4.24 4.28
C GLN A 131 25.72 -3.31 4.81
N ALA A 132 25.94 -2.15 4.18
CA ALA A 132 26.91 -1.16 4.64
C ALA A 132 26.46 -0.44 5.93
N ASN A 133 25.16 -0.21 6.10
CA ASN A 133 24.58 0.44 7.28
C ASN A 133 23.77 -0.56 8.11
N LYS A 134 24.42 -1.18 9.10
CA LYS A 134 23.79 -2.16 10.00
C LYS A 134 22.51 -1.63 10.66
N THR A 135 22.50 -0.35 11.03
CA THR A 135 21.31 0.27 11.60
C THR A 135 20.16 0.28 10.60
N LEU A 136 20.40 0.74 9.37
CA LEU A 136 19.39 0.76 8.32
C LEU A 136 18.82 -0.64 8.09
N LYS A 137 19.69 -1.65 7.97
CA LYS A 137 19.25 -3.06 7.85
C LYS A 137 18.30 -3.47 8.95
N TYR A 138 18.66 -3.23 10.22
CA TYR A 138 17.81 -3.62 11.34
C TYR A 138 16.50 -2.82 11.41
N LEU A 139 16.48 -1.54 11.00
CA LEU A 139 15.24 -0.78 10.91
C LEU A 139 14.31 -1.31 9.81
N LEU A 140 14.88 -1.71 8.67
CA LEU A 140 14.13 -2.33 7.58
C LEU A 140 13.55 -3.69 7.98
N ASP A 141 14.34 -4.52 8.66
CA ASP A 141 13.88 -5.80 9.21
C ASP A 141 12.78 -5.59 10.26
N ALA A 142 12.93 -4.60 11.14
CA ALA A 142 11.88 -4.25 12.11
C ALA A 142 10.58 -3.83 11.43
N ARG A 143 10.66 -2.97 10.39
CA ARG A 143 9.47 -2.52 9.64
C ARG A 143 8.79 -3.67 8.90
N LEU A 144 9.57 -4.59 8.34
CA LEU A 144 9.03 -5.79 7.66
C LEU A 144 8.18 -6.62 8.63
N HIS A 145 8.73 -6.96 9.78
CA HIS A 145 8.02 -7.73 10.79
C HIS A 145 6.82 -6.95 11.37
N PHE A 146 6.95 -5.64 11.53
CA PHE A 146 5.80 -4.82 11.94
C PHE A 146 4.69 -4.95 10.88
N ASN A 147 4.97 -4.71 9.59
CA ASN A 147 3.98 -4.90 8.51
C ASN A 147 3.31 -6.29 8.50
N TYR A 148 4.03 -7.37 8.82
CA TYR A 148 3.41 -8.69 8.98
C TYR A 148 2.45 -8.74 10.19
N ALA A 149 2.84 -8.15 11.32
CA ALA A 149 1.97 -7.99 12.48
C ALA A 149 0.67 -7.23 12.15
N GLU A 150 0.69 -6.25 11.25
CA GLU A 150 -0.52 -5.58 10.76
C GLU A 150 -1.50 -6.58 10.15
N HIS A 151 -1.00 -7.41 9.23
CA HIS A 151 -1.81 -8.39 8.53
C HIS A 151 -2.39 -9.41 9.51
N ASP A 152 -1.60 -9.84 10.50
CA ASP A 152 -2.07 -10.77 11.51
C ASP A 152 -3.09 -10.15 12.48
N LEU A 153 -2.93 -8.87 12.82
CA LEU A 153 -3.86 -8.15 13.69
C LEU A 153 -5.21 -7.84 13.01
N PHE A 154 -5.20 -7.33 11.78
CA PHE A 154 -6.40 -6.76 11.15
C PHE A 154 -7.04 -7.66 10.09
N ILE A 155 -6.30 -8.62 9.53
CA ILE A 155 -6.78 -9.46 8.42
C ILE A 155 -6.92 -10.91 8.87
N ASN A 156 -5.83 -11.55 9.32
CA ASN A 156 -5.88 -12.96 9.74
C ASN A 156 -6.51 -13.16 11.12
N HIS A 157 -6.49 -12.11 11.97
CA HIS A 157 -6.92 -12.18 13.37
C HIS A 157 -6.17 -13.29 14.13
N ASP A 158 -4.86 -13.41 13.88
CA ASP A 158 -3.98 -14.47 14.41
C ASP A 158 -3.11 -13.91 15.56
N PRO A 159 -3.50 -14.14 16.82
CA PRO A 159 -2.79 -13.56 17.97
C PRO A 159 -1.42 -14.19 18.22
N GLU A 160 -1.19 -15.44 17.79
CA GLU A 160 0.10 -16.12 18.00
C GLU A 160 1.15 -15.57 17.03
N ASN A 161 0.79 -15.48 15.75
CA ASN A 161 1.66 -14.89 14.75
C ASN A 161 1.88 -13.40 14.99
N LEU A 162 0.82 -12.64 15.34
CA LEU A 162 0.94 -11.25 15.77
C LEU A 162 1.99 -11.08 16.87
N LYS A 163 1.96 -11.91 17.92
CA LYS A 163 2.92 -11.82 19.01
C LYS A 163 4.36 -12.08 18.53
N SER A 164 4.55 -13.12 17.72
CA SER A 164 5.86 -13.46 17.13
C SER A 164 6.42 -12.33 16.27
N GLU A 165 5.59 -11.71 15.44
CA GLU A 165 5.97 -10.61 14.57
C GLU A 165 6.32 -9.34 15.36
N ILE A 166 5.59 -9.05 16.46
CA ILE A 166 5.93 -7.93 17.35
C ILE A 166 7.23 -8.20 18.13
N GLU A 167 7.46 -9.42 18.63
CA GLU A 167 8.71 -9.78 19.29
C GLU A 167 9.91 -9.63 18.34
N SER A 168 9.75 -10.05 17.08
CA SER A 168 10.75 -9.87 16.03
C SER A 168 11.01 -8.39 15.75
N THR A 169 9.95 -7.58 15.62
CA THR A 169 10.03 -6.12 15.46
C THR A 169 10.87 -5.49 16.57
N LEU A 170 10.54 -5.78 17.84
CA LEU A 170 11.25 -5.23 19.00
C LEU A 170 12.71 -5.69 19.06
N SER A 171 12.99 -6.95 18.72
CA SER A 171 14.35 -7.50 18.66
C SER A 171 15.23 -6.77 17.62
N TYR A 172 14.67 -6.47 16.44
CA TYR A 172 15.40 -5.71 15.43
C TYR A 172 15.57 -4.24 15.80
N LEU A 173 14.57 -3.61 16.44
CA LEU A 173 14.73 -2.25 16.98
C LEU A 173 15.83 -2.17 18.05
N GLU A 174 15.98 -3.19 18.90
CA GLU A 174 17.09 -3.28 19.87
C GLU A 174 18.46 -3.37 19.19
N LYS A 175 18.57 -4.20 18.14
CA LYS A 175 19.80 -4.31 17.35
C LYS A 175 20.13 -2.99 16.64
N ALA A 176 19.11 -2.29 16.12
CA ALA A 176 19.26 -0.96 15.53
C ALA A 176 19.74 0.05 16.57
N SER A 177 19.09 0.12 17.74
CA SER A 177 19.39 1.09 18.80
C SER A 177 20.83 0.96 19.29
N SER A 178 21.36 -0.27 19.34
CA SER A 178 22.75 -0.58 19.73
C SER A 178 23.82 -0.05 18.77
N SER A 179 23.45 0.26 17.52
CA SER A 179 24.37 0.68 16.45
C SER A 179 24.17 2.14 16.02
N THR A 180 23.40 2.93 16.77
CA THR A 180 22.95 4.27 16.37
C THR A 180 23.62 5.42 17.11
N LYS A 181 23.51 6.63 16.53
CA LYS A 181 23.80 7.89 17.23
C LYS A 181 22.74 8.15 18.32
N PRO A 182 23.08 8.86 19.42
CA PRO A 182 22.17 9.07 20.56
C PRO A 182 20.79 9.66 20.22
N ALA A 183 20.72 10.56 19.23
CA ALA A 183 19.47 11.19 18.81
C ALA A 183 18.50 10.17 18.16
N ILE A 184 19.01 9.22 17.40
CA ILE A 184 18.22 8.17 16.75
C ILE A 184 17.86 7.09 17.78
N HIS A 185 18.82 6.73 18.64
CA HIS A 185 18.60 5.81 19.76
C HIS A 185 17.36 6.19 20.59
N LYS A 186 17.26 7.45 21.03
CA LYS A 186 16.10 7.92 21.82
C LYS A 186 14.76 7.77 21.08
N LYS A 187 14.75 8.02 19.77
CA LYS A 187 13.54 7.84 18.95
C LYS A 187 13.15 6.36 18.84
N ILE A 188 14.12 5.48 18.63
CA ILE A 188 13.90 4.02 18.60
C ILE A 188 13.33 3.53 19.94
N GLU A 189 13.90 3.94 21.07
CA GLU A 189 13.40 3.53 22.39
C GLU A 189 11.97 4.01 22.64
N THR A 190 11.62 5.21 22.19
CA THR A 190 10.23 5.71 22.29
C THR A 190 9.28 4.85 21.47
N ILE A 191 9.65 4.50 20.23
CA ILE A 191 8.84 3.65 19.36
C ILE A 191 8.66 2.24 19.95
N LYS A 192 9.73 1.65 20.52
CA LYS A 192 9.64 0.32 21.18
C LYS A 192 8.60 0.32 22.30
N ILE A 193 8.63 1.34 23.16
CA ILE A 193 7.64 1.48 24.25
C ILE A 193 6.24 1.58 23.67
N ASP A 194 6.02 2.42 22.68
CA ASP A 194 4.69 2.61 22.09
C ASP A 194 4.16 1.34 21.40
N ILE A 195 5.03 0.56 20.73
CA ILE A 195 4.66 -0.75 20.17
C ILE A 195 4.24 -1.73 21.27
N MET A 196 4.96 -1.76 22.39
CA MET A 196 4.56 -2.60 23.53
C MET A 196 3.19 -2.17 24.08
N HIS A 197 2.91 -0.87 24.09
CA HIS A 197 1.63 -0.32 24.54
C HIS A 197 0.48 -0.63 23.58
N LEU A 198 0.73 -0.72 22.26
CA LEU A 198 -0.27 -1.12 21.26
C LEU A 198 -0.89 -2.50 21.57
N LEU A 199 -0.10 -3.42 22.13
CA LEU A 199 -0.56 -4.75 22.53
C LEU A 199 -1.33 -4.77 23.85
N THR A 200 -1.35 -3.67 24.59
CA THR A 200 -2.17 -3.55 25.79
C THR A 200 -3.54 -3.00 25.43
N ASP A 201 -4.61 -3.71 25.77
CA ASP A 201 -6.02 -3.34 25.47
C ASP A 201 -6.54 -2.11 26.24
N LYS A 202 -5.68 -1.18 26.64
CA LYS A 202 -6.10 0.02 27.34
C LYS A 202 -6.57 1.07 26.34
N ALA A 203 -7.79 1.56 26.53
CA ALA A 203 -8.26 2.78 25.89
C ALA A 203 -7.32 3.93 26.28
N ASN A 204 -6.72 4.56 25.28
CA ASN A 204 -5.57 5.44 25.47
C ASN A 204 -5.98 6.89 25.75
N THR A 205 -7.25 7.23 25.56
CA THR A 205 -7.79 8.57 25.87
C THR A 205 -9.01 8.51 26.79
N GLU A 206 -9.23 9.58 27.57
CA GLU A 206 -10.40 9.73 28.43
C GLU A 206 -11.72 9.72 27.63
N GLU A 207 -11.69 10.28 26.41
CA GLU A 207 -12.84 10.30 25.50
C GLU A 207 -13.18 8.89 24.99
N GLU A 208 -12.18 8.10 24.60
CA GLU A 208 -12.38 6.69 24.23
C GLU A 208 -12.97 5.88 25.39
N GLN A 209 -12.45 6.09 26.60
CA GLN A 209 -12.99 5.44 27.81
C GLN A 209 -14.45 5.83 28.04
N ALA A 210 -14.82 7.09 27.81
CA ALA A 210 -16.19 7.57 27.94
C ALA A 210 -17.13 6.95 26.89
N ILE A 211 -16.69 6.83 25.63
CA ILE A 211 -17.45 6.20 24.54
C ILE A 211 -17.66 4.71 24.82
N ILE A 212 -16.60 3.96 25.14
CA ILE A 212 -16.68 2.53 25.45
C ILE A 212 -17.55 2.29 26.69
N LYS A 213 -17.42 3.12 27.72
CA LYS A 213 -18.29 3.06 28.92
C LYS A 213 -19.76 3.28 28.57
N SER A 214 -20.06 4.27 27.73
CA SER A 214 -21.44 4.57 27.31
C SER A 214 -22.03 3.42 26.50
N LEU A 215 -21.25 2.81 25.61
CA LEU A 215 -21.67 1.62 24.85
C LEU A 215 -21.89 0.41 25.75
N ASN A 216 -21.05 0.20 26.78
CA ASN A 216 -21.25 -0.87 27.77
C ASN A 216 -22.58 -0.69 28.53
N LEU A 217 -22.86 0.54 28.98
CA LEU A 217 -24.14 0.85 29.65
C LEU A 217 -25.34 0.62 28.73
N ALA A 218 -25.23 0.98 27.44
CA ALA A 218 -26.28 0.75 26.45
C ALA A 218 -26.49 -0.75 26.19
N TYR A 219 -25.41 -1.53 26.08
CA TYR A 219 -25.46 -2.98 25.92
C TYR A 219 -26.17 -3.66 27.10
N ASP A 220 -25.75 -3.34 28.33
CA ASP A 220 -26.33 -3.90 29.56
C ASP A 220 -27.82 -3.55 29.68
N SER A 221 -28.18 -2.32 29.33
CA SER A 221 -29.58 -1.86 29.34
C SER A 221 -30.43 -2.63 28.34
N MET A 222 -29.94 -2.85 27.11
CA MET A 222 -30.65 -3.60 26.08
C MET A 222 -30.74 -5.10 26.40
N LEU A 223 -29.70 -5.66 27.02
CA LEU A 223 -29.72 -7.04 27.50
C LEU A 223 -30.74 -7.23 28.62
N ASN A 224 -30.89 -6.26 29.52
CA ASN A 224 -31.93 -6.30 30.55
C ASN A 224 -33.34 -6.19 29.96
N VAL A 225 -33.53 -5.37 28.92
CA VAL A 225 -34.81 -5.28 28.19
C VAL A 225 -35.14 -6.61 27.51
N SER A 226 -34.16 -7.30 26.90
CA SER A 226 -34.40 -8.57 26.23
C SER A 226 -34.81 -9.71 27.17
N GLN A 227 -34.32 -9.67 28.41
CA GLN A 227 -34.66 -10.65 29.45
C GLN A 227 -36.09 -10.49 29.99
N ASN A 228 -36.67 -9.28 29.89
CA ASN A 228 -37.92 -8.91 30.58
C ASN A 228 -39.09 -8.57 29.63
N THR A 229 -38.98 -8.86 28.33
CA THR A 229 -40.00 -8.48 27.33
C THR A 229 -40.57 -9.66 26.54
N HIS A 230 -41.75 -9.45 25.92
CA HIS A 230 -42.41 -10.41 25.04
C HIS A 230 -41.64 -10.66 23.73
N SER A 231 -41.95 -11.75 23.01
CA SER A 231 -41.15 -12.31 21.90
C SER A 231 -40.65 -11.29 20.89
N ASP A 232 -41.51 -10.39 20.41
CA ASP A 232 -41.17 -9.47 19.32
C ASP A 232 -40.23 -8.34 19.78
N LEU A 233 -40.37 -7.90 21.02
CA LEU A 233 -39.50 -6.90 21.62
C LEU A 233 -38.17 -7.53 22.04
N LYS A 234 -38.21 -8.77 22.55
CA LYS A 234 -37.01 -9.55 22.87
C LYS A 234 -36.09 -9.67 21.66
N THR A 235 -36.58 -10.14 20.52
CA THR A 235 -35.77 -10.28 19.30
C THR A 235 -35.17 -8.95 18.82
N LYS A 236 -35.94 -7.85 18.91
CA LYS A 236 -35.44 -6.51 18.55
C LYS A 236 -34.33 -6.06 19.49
N SER A 237 -34.50 -6.23 20.80
CA SER A 237 -33.50 -5.86 21.80
C SER A 237 -32.23 -6.71 21.69
N GLU A 238 -32.33 -8.01 21.41
CA GLU A 238 -31.17 -8.88 21.13
C GLU A 238 -30.38 -8.42 19.90
N LYS A 239 -31.08 -8.02 18.84
CA LYS A 239 -30.45 -7.46 17.64
C LYS A 239 -29.69 -6.16 17.95
N ILE A 240 -30.30 -5.25 18.70
CA ILE A 240 -29.65 -3.98 19.10
C ILE A 240 -28.44 -4.27 20.00
N SER A 241 -28.53 -5.20 20.96
CA SER A 241 -27.39 -5.62 21.77
C SER A 241 -26.23 -6.14 20.93
N LEU A 242 -26.52 -6.93 19.88
CA LEU A 242 -25.50 -7.42 18.96
C LEU A 242 -24.85 -6.27 18.17
N GLU A 243 -25.65 -5.33 17.65
CA GLU A 243 -25.15 -4.15 16.93
C GLU A 243 -24.27 -3.26 17.82
N ILE A 244 -24.65 -3.03 19.08
CA ILE A 244 -23.84 -2.30 20.06
C ILE A 244 -22.50 -3.02 20.29
N LYS A 245 -22.52 -4.35 20.44
CA LYS A 245 -21.30 -5.15 20.63
C LYS A 245 -20.37 -5.08 19.41
N THR A 246 -20.92 -5.17 18.21
CA THR A 246 -20.16 -5.01 16.96
C THR A 246 -19.57 -3.61 16.85
N LEU A 247 -20.34 -2.57 17.19
CA LEU A 247 -19.86 -1.19 17.18
C LEU A 247 -18.69 -0.98 18.16
N GLN A 248 -18.77 -1.55 19.36
CA GLN A 248 -17.67 -1.53 20.34
C GLN A 248 -16.39 -2.14 19.77
N GLN A 249 -16.50 -3.33 19.16
CA GLN A 249 -15.36 -4.01 18.55
C GLN A 249 -14.75 -3.19 17.40
N ASN A 250 -15.59 -2.62 16.55
CA ASN A 250 -15.14 -1.79 15.42
C ASN A 250 -14.42 -0.52 15.89
N ILE A 251 -14.92 0.15 16.93
CA ILE A 251 -14.26 1.33 17.50
C ILE A 251 -12.88 0.97 18.04
N ILE A 252 -12.78 -0.13 18.81
CA ILE A 252 -11.50 -0.61 19.35
C ILE A 252 -10.53 -0.91 18.19
N LEU A 253 -10.99 -1.61 17.16
CA LEU A 253 -10.16 -2.00 16.02
C LEU A 253 -9.68 -0.79 15.22
N LEU A 254 -10.56 0.16 14.91
CA LEU A 254 -10.21 1.40 14.19
C LEU A 254 -9.18 2.21 14.96
N LYS A 255 -9.30 2.31 16.29
CA LYS A 255 -8.32 3.02 17.12
C LYS A 255 -6.98 2.32 17.17
N LYS A 256 -6.96 1.00 17.28
CA LYS A 256 -5.72 0.24 17.13
C LYS A 256 -5.09 0.48 15.77
N LYS A 257 -5.88 0.56 14.69
CA LYS A 257 -5.39 0.84 13.34
C LYS A 257 -4.79 2.24 13.22
N GLU A 258 -5.44 3.27 13.74
CA GLU A 258 -4.89 4.64 13.76
C GLU A 258 -3.54 4.71 14.49
N GLN A 259 -3.44 4.07 15.67
CA GLN A 259 -2.19 4.03 16.45
C GLN A 259 -1.09 3.26 15.71
N TYR A 260 -1.46 2.14 15.11
CA TYR A 260 -0.57 1.32 14.30
C TYR A 260 0.00 2.12 13.12
N ASP A 261 -0.87 2.83 12.38
CA ASP A 261 -0.47 3.66 11.22
C ASP A 261 0.47 4.80 11.62
N GLU A 262 0.22 5.43 12.76
CA GLU A 262 1.10 6.48 13.27
C GLU A 262 2.47 5.92 13.68
N LEU A 263 2.51 4.74 14.28
CA LEU A 263 3.78 4.06 14.59
C LEU A 263 4.53 3.67 13.32
N MET A 264 3.84 3.16 12.30
CA MET A 264 4.45 2.83 11.02
C MET A 264 5.13 4.05 10.38
N LYS A 265 4.42 5.18 10.31
CA LYS A 265 5.00 6.45 9.81
C LYS A 265 6.24 6.88 10.58
N ARG A 266 6.22 6.72 11.92
CA ARG A 266 7.36 7.05 12.77
C ARG A 266 8.55 6.11 12.53
N LEU A 267 8.31 4.82 12.29
CA LEU A 267 9.37 3.88 11.88
C LEU A 267 9.97 4.29 10.52
N GLU A 268 9.14 4.59 9.52
CA GLU A 268 9.58 5.03 8.20
C GLU A 268 10.42 6.31 8.25
N ALA A 269 10.06 7.24 9.13
CA ALA A 269 10.81 8.47 9.33
C ALA A 269 12.22 8.24 9.92
N LEU A 270 12.51 7.08 10.54
CA LEU A 270 13.86 6.77 11.03
C LEU A 270 14.85 6.51 9.90
N ASP A 271 14.39 5.91 8.80
CA ASP A 271 15.23 5.61 7.63
C ASP A 271 15.80 6.89 7.01
N GLN A 272 15.04 7.99 7.08
CA GLN A 272 15.42 9.30 6.52
C GLN A 272 16.47 10.04 7.36
N LEU A 273 16.78 9.56 8.57
CA LEU A 273 17.70 10.21 9.51
C LEU A 273 19.11 9.59 9.51
N LEU A 274 19.31 8.53 8.72
CA LEU A 274 20.56 7.78 8.61
C LEU A 274 21.41 8.25 7.45
#